data_AF-A0A955YMT3-F1
#
_entry.id   AF-A0A955YMT3-F1
#
_cell.length_a   1.000
_cell.length_b   1.000
_cell.length_c   1.000
_cell.angle_alpha   90.00
_cell.angle_beta   90.00
_cell.angle_gamma   90.00
#
_symmetry.space_group_name_H-M   'P 1'
#
loop_
_entity.id
_entity.type
_entity.pdbx_description
1 polymer ?
#
loop_
_entity_poly.entity_id
_entity_poly.type
_entity_poly.pdbx_seq_one_letter_code
_entity_poly.pdbx_strand_id
1 'polypeptide(L)'
;RRLKLEPAGRDELAACLDHLLDAAGAPQLMTTELRTTLAEHAAGNYRVLMNLADELLTVAAERDLPRLDEKLFLEVFATPAPARAAGRKR
;
A
#
# COMPACT_ATOMS: atom_id res chain seq x y z
N ARG A 1 2.97 -15.28 24.73
CA ARG A 1 1.85 -15.93 24.01
C ARG A 1 1.33 -14.94 22.96
N ARG A 2 1.34 -15.25 21.66
CA ARG A 2 0.75 -14.35 20.64
C ARG A 2 -0.77 -14.52 20.66
N LEU A 3 -1.52 -13.43 20.70
CA LEU A 3 -2.97 -13.44 20.52
C LEU A 3 -3.24 -13.77 19.05
N LYS A 4 -4.16 -14.70 18.77
CA LYS A 4 -4.64 -14.94 17.40
C LYS A 4 -5.84 -14.03 17.19
N LEU A 5 -5.74 -13.16 16.20
CA LEU A 5 -6.86 -12.33 15.74
C LEU A 5 -7.43 -12.99 14.49
N GLU A 6 -8.75 -12.91 14.34
CA GLU A 6 -9.40 -13.29 13.09
C GLU A 6 -9.01 -12.29 11.98
N PRO A 7 -8.91 -12.73 10.72
CA PRO A 7 -8.67 -11.83 9.60
C PRO A 7 -9.80 -10.78 9.50
N ALA A 8 -9.43 -9.52 9.30
CA ALA A 8 -10.40 -8.46 9.05
C ALA A 8 -10.99 -8.54 7.65
N GLY A 9 -12.22 -8.04 7.49
CA GLY A 9 -12.81 -7.78 6.18
C GLY A 9 -12.08 -6.66 5.44
N ARG A 10 -12.18 -6.66 4.10
CA ARG A 10 -11.59 -5.60 3.27
C ARG A 10 -12.14 -4.22 3.64
N ASP A 11 -13.45 -4.14 3.89
CA ASP A 11 -14.11 -2.90 4.27
C ASP A 11 -13.64 -2.40 5.65
N GLU A 12 -13.36 -3.31 6.59
CA GLU A 12 -12.81 -2.95 7.90
C GLU A 12 -11.37 -2.43 7.81
N LEU A 13 -10.58 -2.97 6.88
CA LEU A 13 -9.23 -2.48 6.58
C LEU A 13 -9.27 -1.10 5.92
N ALA A 14 -10.16 -0.90 4.94
CA ALA A 14 -10.34 0.39 4.27
C ALA A 14 -10.85 1.47 5.25
N ALA A 15 -11.85 1.15 6.07
CA ALA A 15 -12.37 2.05 7.10
C ALA A 15 -11.30 2.40 8.15
N CYS A 16 -10.38 1.48 8.45
CA CYS A 16 -9.24 1.78 9.32
C CYS A 16 -8.31 2.83 8.69
N LEU A 17 -8.03 2.76 7.38
CA LEU A 17 -7.25 3.80 6.70
C LEU A 17 -8.00 5.14 6.69
N ASP A 18 -9.29 5.16 6.37
CA ASP A 18 -10.11 6.39 6.42
C ASP A 18 -10.01 7.06 7.80
N HIS A 19 -10.22 6.28 8.87
CA HIS A 19 -10.12 6.77 10.24
C HIS A 19 -8.74 7.37 10.56
N LEU A 20 -7.65 6.71 10.14
CA LEU A 20 -6.29 7.17 10.41
C LEU A 20 -5.95 8.44 9.63
N LEU A 21 -6.40 8.55 8.37
CA LEU A 21 -6.21 9.75 7.57
C LEU A 21 -6.97 10.94 8.14
N ASP A 22 -8.21 10.73 8.58
CA ASP A 22 -9.01 11.74 9.29
C ASP A 22 -8.35 12.16 10.59
N ALA A 23 -7.92 11.20 11.41
CA ALA A 23 -7.26 11.46 12.69
C ALA A 23 -5.92 12.21 12.52
N ALA A 24 -5.21 11.97 11.43
CA ALA A 24 -3.99 12.69 11.06
C ALA A 24 -4.25 14.07 10.44
N GLY A 25 -5.52 14.44 10.18
CA GLY A 25 -5.88 15.69 9.51
C GLY A 25 -5.52 15.72 8.02
N ALA A 26 -5.33 14.55 7.41
CA ALA A 26 -4.90 14.40 6.02
C ALA A 26 -5.84 13.48 5.19
N PRO A 27 -7.17 13.71 5.18
CA PRO A 27 -8.14 12.83 4.50
C PRO A 27 -7.88 12.67 2.99
N GLN A 28 -7.27 13.69 2.38
CA GLN A 28 -7.02 13.73 0.93
C GLN A 28 -5.70 13.06 0.51
N LEU A 29 -4.88 12.63 1.48
CA LEU A 29 -3.52 12.15 1.26
C LEU A 29 -3.47 10.90 0.39
N MET A 30 -4.46 10.00 0.52
CA MET A 30 -4.59 8.81 -0.32
C MET A 30 -5.82 8.89 -1.22
N THR A 31 -5.73 8.37 -2.43
CA THR A 31 -6.92 8.06 -3.26
C THR A 31 -7.79 6.99 -2.61
N THR A 32 -9.09 7.00 -2.90
CA THR A 32 -10.02 5.95 -2.45
C THR A 32 -9.66 4.61 -3.08
N GLU A 33 -9.22 4.65 -4.34
CA GLU A 33 -8.76 3.51 -5.11
C GLU A 33 -7.52 2.89 -4.46
N LEU A 34 -6.51 3.70 -4.10
CA LEU A 34 -5.33 3.20 -3.38
C LEU A 34 -5.71 2.55 -2.04
N ARG A 35 -6.62 3.14 -1.26
CA ARG A 35 -7.05 2.53 0.03
C ARG A 35 -7.67 1.16 -0.18
N THR A 36 -8.47 1.02 -1.23
CA THR A 36 -9.06 -0.27 -1.63
C THR A 36 -7.97 -1.26 -2.03
N THR A 37 -7.03 -0.84 -2.89
CA THR A 37 -5.89 -1.67 -3.31
C THR A 37 -5.07 -2.14 -2.10
N LEU A 38 -4.76 -1.27 -1.15
CA LEU A 38 -4.03 -1.65 0.07
C LEU A 38 -4.81 -2.65 0.93
N ALA A 39 -6.11 -2.45 1.11
CA ALA A 39 -6.98 -3.36 1.86
C ALA A 39 -7.03 -4.76 1.22
N GLU A 40 -7.07 -4.85 -0.11
CA GLU A 40 -7.04 -6.12 -0.84
C GLU A 40 -5.70 -6.86 -0.67
N HIS A 41 -4.59 -6.14 -0.81
CA HIS A 41 -3.24 -6.71 -0.69
C HIS A 41 -2.89 -7.10 0.75
N ALA A 42 -3.51 -6.46 1.74
CA ALA A 42 -3.31 -6.76 3.15
C ALA A 42 -3.92 -8.10 3.58
N ALA A 43 -4.83 -8.70 2.79
CA ALA A 43 -5.42 -10.01 3.04
C ALA A 43 -5.92 -10.23 4.48
N GLY A 44 -6.63 -9.23 5.03
CA GLY A 44 -7.19 -9.27 6.39
C GLY A 44 -6.19 -8.97 7.51
N ASN A 45 -4.96 -8.57 7.19
CA ASN A 45 -3.90 -8.32 8.16
C ASN A 45 -3.57 -6.83 8.30
N TYR A 46 -4.02 -6.21 9.39
CA TYR A 46 -3.71 -4.81 9.72
C TYR A 46 -2.21 -4.49 9.74
N ARG A 47 -1.36 -5.44 10.16
CA ARG A 47 0.09 -5.21 10.16
C ARG A 47 0.64 -5.10 8.73
N VAL A 48 0.15 -5.94 7.81
CA VAL A 48 0.54 -5.85 6.40
C VAL A 48 0.02 -4.55 5.80
N LEU A 49 -1.23 -4.19 6.08
CA LEU A 49 -1.84 -2.92 5.65
C LEU A 49 -0.98 -1.71 6.06
N MET A 50 -0.61 -1.62 7.33
CA MET A 50 0.18 -0.49 7.84
C MET A 50 1.59 -0.46 7.26
N ASN A 51 2.22 -1.63 7.04
CA ASN A 51 3.54 -1.67 6.42
C ASN A 51 3.51 -1.18 4.97
N LEU A 52 2.49 -1.57 4.19
CA LEU A 52 2.35 -1.09 2.80
C LEU A 52 2.13 0.41 2.76
N ALA A 53 1.28 0.94 3.64
CA ALA A 53 1.02 2.38 3.74
C ALA A 53 2.27 3.17 4.17
N ASP A 54 3.03 2.66 5.13
CA ASP A 54 4.28 3.26 5.63
C ASP A 54 5.36 3.35 4.54
N GLU A 55 5.50 2.30 3.73
CA GLU A 55 6.46 2.28 2.62
C GLU A 55 6.08 3.30 1.54
N LEU A 56 4.80 3.41 1.18
CA LEU A 56 4.33 4.44 0.26
C LEU A 56 4.50 5.86 0.82
N LEU A 57 4.23 6.05 2.11
CA LEU A 57 4.38 7.34 2.77
C LEU A 57 5.86 7.77 2.79
N THR A 58 6.77 6.84 3.06
CA THR A 58 8.22 7.07 3.02
C THR A 58 8.66 7.52 1.62
N VAL A 59 8.28 6.78 0.58
CA VAL A 59 8.62 7.14 -0.81
C VAL A 59 7.97 8.46 -1.23
N ALA A 60 6.73 8.72 -0.84
CA ALA A 60 6.06 9.99 -1.11
C ALA A 60 6.78 11.17 -0.44
N ALA A 61 7.23 11.01 0.80
CA ALA A 61 7.99 12.03 1.51
C ALA A 61 9.35 12.31 0.85
N GLU A 62 10.08 11.26 0.44
CA GLU A 62 11.36 11.40 -0.28
C GLU A 62 11.21 12.10 -1.64
N ARG A 63 10.08 11.88 -2.32
CA ARG A 63 9.79 12.45 -3.65
C ARG A 63 8.98 13.73 -3.62
N ASP A 64 8.67 14.26 -2.43
CA ASP A 64 7.81 15.42 -2.19
C ASP A 64 6.46 15.33 -2.93
N LEU A 65 5.83 14.16 -2.85
CA LEU A 65 4.54 13.91 -3.49
C LEU A 65 3.40 14.35 -2.55
N PRO A 66 2.47 15.21 -3.01
CA PRO A 66 1.38 15.71 -2.17
C PRO A 66 0.26 14.67 -1.94
N ARG A 67 0.29 13.56 -2.69
CA ARG A 67 -0.78 12.56 -2.70
C ARG A 67 -0.24 11.18 -3.10
N LEU A 68 -0.79 10.16 -2.46
CA LEU A 68 -0.50 8.75 -2.69
C LEU A 68 -1.64 8.16 -3.55
N ASP A 69 -1.28 7.53 -4.66
CA ASP A 69 -2.21 6.90 -5.60
C ASP A 69 -1.76 5.48 -6.01
N GLU A 70 -2.60 4.80 -6.77
CA GLU A 70 -2.30 3.45 -7.28
C GLU A 70 -1.06 3.42 -8.18
N LYS A 71 -0.75 4.52 -8.85
CA LYS A 71 0.45 4.62 -9.67
C LYS A 71 1.69 4.54 -8.80
N LEU A 72 1.73 5.26 -7.67
CA LEU A 72 2.81 5.14 -6.69
C LEU A 72 2.92 3.71 -6.15
N PHE A 73 1.78 3.06 -5.85
CA PHE A 73 1.76 1.66 -5.43
C PHE A 73 2.43 0.74 -6.44
N LEU A 74 2.07 0.86 -7.72
CA LEU A 74 2.67 0.06 -8.78
C LEU A 74 4.16 0.36 -8.95
N GLU A 75 4.58 1.63 -8.82
CA GLU A 75 5.99 2.01 -8.91
C GLU A 75 6.84 1.40 -7.78
N VAL A 76 6.31 1.39 -6.55
CA VAL A 76 7.03 0.91 -5.36
C VAL A 76 7.04 -0.62 -5.27
N PHE A 77 5.91 -1.27 -5.57
CA PHE A 77 5.74 -2.70 -5.37
C PHE A 77 5.83 -3.54 -6.66
N ALA A 78 6.10 -2.94 -7.83
CA ALA A 78 6.33 -3.71 -9.04
C ALA A 78 7.49 -4.69 -8.85
N THR A 79 7.23 -5.96 -9.14
CA THR A 79 8.32 -6.94 -9.26
C THR A 79 9.16 -6.60 -10.50
N PRO A 80 10.50 -6.48 -10.40
CA PRO A 80 11.34 -6.22 -11.56
C PRO A 80 11.09 -7.31 -12.61
N ALA A 81 10.73 -6.90 -13.83
CA ALA A 81 10.61 -7.86 -14.92
C ALA A 81 11.98 -8.53 -15.13
N PRO A 82 12.04 -9.88 -15.28
CA PRO A 82 13.30 -10.55 -15.55
C PRO A 82 13.92 -9.94 -16.80
N ALA A 83 15.14 -9.43 -16.69
CA ALA A 83 15.86 -8.86 -17.82
C ALA A 83 15.88 -9.91 -18.94
N ARG A 84 15.26 -9.60 -20.08
CA ARG A 84 15.30 -10.47 -21.25
C ARG A 84 16.78 -10.75 -21.55
N ALA A 85 17.21 -11.99 -21.33
CA ALA A 85 18.54 -12.44 -21.69
C ALA A 85 18.74 -12.11 -23.17
N ALA A 86 19.56 -11.10 -23.45
CA ALA A 86 19.92 -10.72 -24.80
C ALA A 86 20.52 -11.97 -25.46
N GLY A 87 19.84 -12.47 -26.50
CA GLY A 87 20.15 -13.72 -27.16
C GLY A 87 21.63 -13.80 -27.50
N ARG A 88 22.30 -14.81 -26.94
CA ARG A 88 23.64 -15.21 -27.34
C ARG A 88 23.55 -15.78 -28.76
N LYS A 89 23.76 -14.91 -29.76
CA LYS A 89 23.93 -15.35 -31.15
C LYS A 89 25.15 -16.29 -31.21
N ARG A 90 24.90 -17.51 -31.68
CA ARG A 90 25.91 -18.49 -32.07
C ARG A 90 26.38 -18.20 -33.49
#